data_AF-A0A0L0G4R8-F1
#
_entry.id   AF-A0A0L0G4R8-F1
#
_cell.length_a   1.000
_cell.length_b   1.000
_cell.length_c   1.000
_cell.angle_alpha   90.00
_cell.angle_beta   90.00
_cell.angle_gamma   90.00
#
_symmetry.space_group_name_H-M   'P 1'
#
loop_
_entity.id
_entity.type
_entity.pdbx_description
1 polymer ?
#
loop_
_entity_poly.entity_id
_entity_poly.type
_entity_poly.pdbx_seq_one_letter_code
_entity_poly.pdbx_strand_id
1 'polypeptide(L)'
;MLIATQPVMPVDNTPITLAPRPNLTRTPAPSHQPTPHGHGLRAPTAEQQMAIDAVARGDKVTLMACAGAGKTFTMLAIVDRLSREAIGKRILILAYSSWLKTDTRKRAAAACGGRPYLPLAVFGCH
;
A
#
# COMPACT_ATOMS: atom_id res chain seq x y z
N MET A 1 -31.52 38.33 -15.14
CA MET A 1 -30.76 37.15 -14.69
C MET A 1 -29.35 37.65 -14.34
N LEU A 2 -29.08 37.90 -13.05
CA LEU A 2 -27.81 38.47 -12.57
C LEU A 2 -26.86 37.33 -12.23
N ILE A 3 -25.73 37.22 -12.93
CA ILE A 3 -24.69 36.23 -12.66
C ILE A 3 -23.72 36.86 -11.66
N ALA A 4 -23.72 36.35 -10.43
CA ALA A 4 -22.75 36.72 -9.42
C ALA A 4 -21.42 35.99 -9.69
N THR A 5 -20.38 36.74 -10.05
CA THR A 5 -19.01 36.23 -10.14
C THR A 5 -18.40 36.21 -8.74
N GLN A 6 -17.94 35.04 -8.29
CA GLN A 6 -17.22 34.93 -7.03
C GLN A 6 -15.73 35.31 -7.20
N PRO A 7 -15.12 35.95 -6.20
CA PRO A 7 -13.71 36.33 -6.25
C PRO A 7 -12.81 35.10 -6.08
N VAL A 8 -11.82 34.99 -6.98
CA VAL A 8 -10.75 33.99 -6.90
C VAL A 8 -9.73 34.45 -5.86
N MET A 9 -9.48 33.63 -4.84
CA MET A 9 -8.46 33.89 -3.84
C MET A 9 -7.06 33.57 -4.40
N PRO A 10 -6.04 34.39 -4.12
CA PRO A 10 -4.68 34.12 -4.55
C PRO A 10 -4.12 32.89 -3.81
N VAL A 11 -3.59 31.94 -4.57
CA VAL A 11 -2.82 30.80 -4.04
C VAL A 11 -1.38 31.26 -3.82
N ASP A 12 -0.95 31.25 -2.57
CA ASP A 12 0.44 31.54 -2.19
C ASP A 12 1.32 30.34 -2.56
N ASN A 13 2.16 30.52 -3.59
CA ASN A 13 3.07 29.52 -4.12
C ASN A 13 4.48 29.64 -3.51
N THR A 14 4.59 30.10 -2.27
CA THR A 14 5.90 30.21 -1.62
C THR A 14 6.55 28.82 -1.46
N PRO A 15 7.77 28.61 -1.98
CA PRO A 15 8.47 27.33 -1.82
C PRO A 15 8.81 27.10 -0.34
N ILE A 16 8.25 26.04 0.22
CA ILE A 16 8.55 25.61 1.59
C ILE A 16 10.02 25.13 1.63
N THR A 17 10.90 25.97 2.14
CA THR A 17 12.29 25.61 2.44
C THR A 17 12.27 24.78 3.73
N LEU A 18 12.28 23.45 3.60
CA LEU A 18 12.44 22.55 4.74
C LEU A 18 13.85 22.71 5.30
N ALA A 19 13.95 23.21 6.52
CA ALA A 19 15.22 23.26 7.25
C ALA A 19 15.85 21.85 7.34
N PRO A 20 17.19 21.73 7.35
CA PRO A 20 17.88 20.46 7.53
C PRO A 20 17.41 19.79 8.83
N ARG A 21 16.84 18.58 8.71
CA ARG A 21 16.40 17.82 9.89
C ARG A 21 17.61 17.53 10.79
N PRO A 22 17.50 17.72 12.12
CA PRO A 22 18.52 17.25 13.03
C PRO A 22 18.66 15.72 12.88
N ASN A 23 19.91 15.28 12.79
CA ASN A 23 20.29 13.89 12.63
C ASN A 23 19.83 13.13 13.88
N LEU A 24 18.65 12.50 13.82
CA LEU A 24 18.14 11.67 14.90
C LEU A 24 19.06 10.46 15.04
N THR A 25 19.88 10.47 16.09
CA THR A 25 20.63 9.31 16.56
C THR A 25 19.68 8.13 16.63
N ARG A 26 19.93 7.14 15.76
CA ARG A 26 19.08 5.98 15.55
C ARG A 26 19.16 5.09 16.78
N THR A 27 18.30 5.32 17.76
CA THR A 27 18.06 4.35 18.84
C THR A 27 17.58 3.06 18.19
N PRO A 28 18.26 1.91 18.37
CA PRO A 28 17.76 0.65 17.87
C PRO A 28 16.40 0.37 18.52
N ALA A 29 15.36 0.32 17.71
CA ALA A 29 14.02 -0.02 18.17
C ALA A 29 14.04 -1.42 18.83
N PRO A 30 13.26 -1.64 19.91
CA PRO A 30 13.19 -2.93 20.57
C PRO A 30 12.83 -4.02 19.56
N SER A 31 13.64 -5.07 19.54
CA SER A 31 13.49 -6.26 18.71
C SER A 31 12.28 -7.06 19.17
N HIS A 32 11.08 -6.62 18.80
CA HIS A 32 9.90 -7.47 18.84
C HIS A 32 10.04 -8.50 17.72
N GLN A 33 10.52 -9.70 18.08
CA GLN A 33 10.42 -10.86 17.19
C GLN A 33 8.93 -11.13 16.92
N PRO A 34 8.47 -10.96 15.68
CA PRO A 34 7.08 -11.19 15.39
C PRO A 34 6.87 -12.63 14.94
N THR A 35 5.79 -13.23 15.43
CA THR A 35 5.38 -14.61 15.14
C THR A 35 5.23 -14.85 13.63
N PRO A 36 5.56 -16.06 13.14
CA PRO A 36 5.53 -16.35 11.71
C PRO A 36 4.09 -16.42 11.21
N HIS A 37 3.70 -15.53 10.30
CA HIS A 37 2.52 -15.76 9.47
C HIS A 37 2.90 -16.80 8.41
N GLY A 38 2.06 -17.83 8.25
CA GLY A 38 2.33 -19.16 7.67
C GLY A 38 2.83 -19.29 6.22
N HIS A 39 3.58 -18.33 5.70
CA HIS A 39 4.12 -18.31 4.33
C HIS A 39 5.62 -18.01 4.26
N GLY A 40 6.38 -18.17 5.36
CA GLY A 40 7.81 -17.80 5.40
C GLY A 40 8.06 -16.29 5.25
N LEU A 41 6.99 -15.52 5.39
CA LEU A 41 6.96 -14.09 5.25
C LEU A 41 7.25 -13.46 6.62
N ARG A 42 8.36 -12.72 6.72
CA ARG A 42 8.71 -11.92 7.90
C ARG A 42 7.51 -11.04 8.26
N ALA A 43 7.19 -10.90 9.55
CA ALA A 43 6.04 -10.07 9.87
C ALA A 43 6.25 -8.59 9.47
N PRO A 44 5.16 -7.85 9.24
CA PRO A 44 5.23 -6.46 8.82
C PRO A 44 5.98 -5.59 9.84
N THR A 45 6.66 -4.55 9.36
CA THR A 45 7.11 -3.45 10.24
C THR A 45 5.90 -2.66 10.75
N ALA A 46 6.11 -1.80 11.75
CA ALA A 46 5.03 -0.96 12.29
C ALA A 46 4.37 -0.10 11.21
N GLU A 47 5.15 0.52 10.32
CA GLU A 47 4.65 1.36 9.24
C GLU A 47 3.87 0.56 8.20
N GLN A 48 4.33 -0.66 7.90
CA GLN A 48 3.62 -1.57 7.00
C GLN A 48 2.30 -2.02 7.63
N GLN A 49 2.28 -2.33 8.94
CA GLN A 49 1.07 -2.71 9.66
C GLN A 49 0.05 -1.57 9.70
N MET A 50 0.49 -0.34 9.94
CA MET A 50 -0.39 0.84 9.89
C MET A 50 -1.09 0.98 8.53
N ALA A 51 -0.36 0.75 7.43
CA ALA A 51 -0.94 0.77 6.09
C ALA A 51 -1.93 -0.40 5.87
N ILE A 52 -1.60 -1.60 6.35
CA ILE A 52 -2.49 -2.77 6.28
C ILE A 52 -3.80 -2.49 7.01
N ASP A 53 -3.72 -1.98 8.25
CA ASP A 53 -4.89 -1.72 9.08
C ASP A 53 -5.77 -0.60 8.50
N ALA A 54 -5.16 0.45 7.93
CA ALA A 54 -5.89 1.52 7.26
C ALA A 54 -6.69 1.00 6.07
N VAL A 55 -6.08 0.18 5.21
CA VAL A 55 -6.82 -0.41 4.08
C VAL A 55 -7.90 -1.39 4.54
N ALA A 56 -7.66 -2.17 5.60
CA ALA A 56 -8.66 -3.08 6.15
C ALA A 56 -9.92 -2.34 6.64
N ARG A 57 -9.76 -1.15 7.21
CA ARG A 57 -10.88 -0.25 7.59
C ARG A 57 -11.60 0.38 6.41
N GLY A 58 -11.01 0.35 5.21
CA GLY A 58 -11.55 0.99 4.01
C GLY A 58 -10.97 2.37 3.71
N ASP A 59 -9.88 2.76 4.39
CA ASP A 59 -9.22 4.04 4.14
C ASP A 59 -8.49 4.03 2.78
N LYS A 60 -8.46 5.19 2.11
CA LYS A 60 -7.61 5.39 0.93
C LYS A 60 -6.19 5.67 1.38
N VAL A 61 -5.25 4.81 0.99
CA VAL A 61 -3.84 4.89 1.41
C VAL A 61 -2.91 5.11 0.21
N THR A 62 -1.99 6.06 0.34
CA THR A 62 -0.85 6.23 -0.57
C THR A 62 0.41 5.76 0.14
N LEU A 63 1.07 4.72 -0.39
CA LEU A 63 2.27 4.15 0.23
C LEU A 63 3.54 4.66 -0.47
N MET A 64 4.15 5.69 0.10
CA MET A 64 5.43 6.23 -0.38
C MET A 64 6.59 5.61 0.39
N ALA A 65 7.44 4.84 -0.28
CA ALA A 65 8.60 4.22 0.34
C ALA A 65 9.74 4.02 -0.66
N CYS A 66 10.97 4.00 -0.15
CA CYS A 66 12.17 3.71 -0.94
C CYS A 66 12.11 2.34 -1.64
N ALA A 67 12.95 2.14 -2.66
CA ALA A 67 13.17 0.81 -3.21
C ALA A 67 13.66 -0.14 -2.11
N GLY A 68 13.21 -1.40 -2.13
CA GLY A 68 13.56 -2.39 -1.10
C GLY A 68 12.77 -2.29 0.23
N ALA A 69 11.98 -1.24 0.47
CA ALA A 69 11.21 -1.06 1.71
C ALA A 69 10.01 -2.03 1.89
N GLY A 70 9.85 -3.01 1.00
CA GLY A 70 8.80 -4.01 1.11
C GLY A 70 7.41 -3.57 0.62
N LYS A 71 7.29 -2.61 -0.29
CA LYS A 71 5.97 -2.17 -0.84
C LYS A 71 5.12 -3.33 -1.37
N THR A 72 5.73 -4.19 -2.20
CA THR A 72 5.08 -5.39 -2.73
C THR A 72 4.65 -6.34 -1.62
N PHE A 73 5.49 -6.47 -0.58
CA PHE A 73 5.18 -7.28 0.59
C PHE A 73 3.96 -6.72 1.35
N THR A 74 3.94 -5.42 1.62
CA THR A 74 2.80 -4.75 2.28
C THR A 74 1.51 -4.92 1.47
N MET A 75 1.57 -4.77 0.15
CA MET A 75 0.43 -5.01 -0.74
C MET A 75 -0.06 -6.46 -0.65
N LEU A 76 0.82 -7.47 -0.64
CA LEU A 76 0.42 -8.87 -0.50
C LEU A 76 -0.19 -9.17 0.87
N ALA A 77 0.31 -8.54 1.93
CA ALA A 77 -0.26 -8.65 3.27
C ALA A 77 -1.67 -8.03 3.35
N ILE A 78 -1.89 -6.90 2.68
CA ILE A 78 -3.24 -6.31 2.50
C ILE A 78 -4.16 -7.32 1.79
N VAL A 79 -3.69 -7.90 0.69
CA VAL A 79 -4.46 -8.88 -0.09
C VAL A 79 -4.84 -10.09 0.77
N ASP A 80 -3.89 -10.68 1.50
CA ASP A 80 -4.15 -11.79 2.41
C ASP A 80 -5.15 -11.40 3.51
N ARG A 81 -4.95 -10.23 4.14
CA ARG A 81 -5.84 -9.74 5.20
C ARG A 81 -7.28 -9.58 4.70
N LEU A 82 -7.47 -8.89 3.57
CA LEU A 82 -8.79 -8.68 2.98
C LEU A 82 -9.45 -9.99 2.54
N SER A 83 -8.67 -10.94 2.02
CA SER A 83 -9.17 -12.27 1.62
C SER A 83 -9.64 -13.11 2.81
N ARG A 84 -9.08 -12.91 4.00
CA ARG A 84 -9.49 -13.61 5.23
C ARG A 84 -10.72 -12.98 5.86
N GLU A 85 -10.78 -11.65 5.91
CA GLU A 85 -11.86 -10.92 6.60
C GLU A 85 -13.11 -10.76 5.75
N ALA A 86 -12.96 -10.65 4.43
CA ALA A 86 -14.05 -10.24 3.57
C ALA A 86 -14.45 -11.34 2.60
N ILE A 87 -15.38 -12.19 3.04
CA ILE A 87 -16.08 -13.13 2.17
C ILE A 87 -16.76 -12.33 1.06
N GLY A 88 -16.26 -12.46 -0.18
CA GLY A 88 -16.88 -11.88 -1.39
C GLY A 88 -16.31 -10.54 -1.89
N LYS A 89 -15.30 -9.94 -1.25
CA LYS A 89 -14.65 -8.74 -1.81
C LYS A 89 -13.74 -9.12 -2.98
N ARG A 90 -13.83 -8.34 -4.07
CA ARG A 90 -12.96 -8.48 -5.25
C ARG A 90 -11.80 -7.51 -5.14
N ILE A 91 -10.60 -7.99 -5.45
CA ILE A 91 -9.37 -7.19 -5.41
C ILE A 91 -8.89 -6.96 -6.84
N LEU A 92 -8.65 -5.70 -7.19
CA LEU A 92 -8.06 -5.28 -8.46
C LEU A 92 -6.65 -4.73 -8.19
N ILE A 93 -5.64 -5.34 -8.80
CA ILE A 93 -4.26 -4.83 -8.74
C ILE A 93 -3.87 -4.35 -10.13
N LEU A 94 -3.47 -3.10 -10.24
CA LEU A 94 -2.95 -2.49 -11.46
C LEU A 94 -1.43 -2.40 -11.37
N ALA A 95 -0.74 -2.80 -12.45
CA ALA A 95 0.71 -2.74 -12.52
C ALA A 95 1.14 -2.30 -13.91
N TYR A 96 2.20 -1.48 -13.96
CA TYR A 96 2.68 -0.85 -15.19
C TYR A 96 3.31 -1.83 -16.17
N SER A 97 4.10 -2.81 -15.70
CA SER A 97 4.83 -3.74 -16.57
C SER A 97 4.27 -5.15 -16.52
N SER A 98 4.23 -5.84 -17.67
CA SER A 98 3.75 -7.22 -17.83
C SER A 98 4.46 -8.21 -16.89
N TRP A 99 5.74 -8.01 -16.65
CA TRP A 99 6.53 -8.79 -15.69
C TRP A 99 6.02 -8.61 -14.25
N LEU A 100 5.79 -7.36 -13.80
CA LEU A 100 5.22 -7.08 -12.49
C LEU A 100 3.81 -7.67 -12.34
N LYS A 101 3.00 -7.66 -13.41
CA LYS A 101 1.67 -8.32 -13.40
C LYS A 101 1.81 -9.81 -13.09
N THR A 102 2.73 -10.47 -13.80
CA THR A 102 2.91 -11.92 -13.71
C THR A 102 3.46 -12.33 -12.35
N ASP A 103 4.47 -11.60 -11.84
CA ASP A 103 5.04 -11.84 -10.52
C ASP A 103 4.02 -11.57 -9.40
N THR A 104 3.32 -10.43 -9.46
CA THR A 104 2.29 -10.08 -8.47
C THR A 104 1.15 -11.09 -8.45
N ARG A 105 0.69 -11.53 -9.63
CA ARG A 105 -0.35 -12.57 -9.74
C ARG A 105 0.08 -13.87 -9.07
N LYS A 106 1.32 -14.34 -9.34
CA LYS A 106 1.86 -15.56 -8.72
C LYS A 106 1.91 -15.44 -7.20
N ARG A 107 2.39 -14.31 -6.68
CA ARG A 107 2.50 -14.07 -5.23
C ARG A 107 1.14 -13.92 -4.54
N ALA A 108 0.20 -13.21 -5.17
CA ALA A 108 -1.15 -13.04 -4.63
C ALA A 108 -1.91 -14.38 -4.57
N ALA A 109 -1.77 -15.23 -5.60
CA ALA A 109 -2.35 -16.57 -5.60
C ALA A 109 -1.78 -17.44 -4.47
N ALA A 110 -0.47 -17.36 -4.22
CA ALA A 110 0.18 -18.06 -3.11
C ALA A 110 -0.31 -17.55 -1.75
N ALA A 111 -0.45 -16.24 -1.58
CA ALA A 111 -0.92 -15.64 -0.34
C ALA A 111 -2.36 -16.06 0.03
N CYS A 112 -3.21 -16.37 -0.95
CA CYS A 112 -4.62 -16.67 -0.72
C CYS A 112 -4.95 -18.17 -0.69
N GLY A 113 -3.94 -19.04 -0.65
CA GLY A 113 -4.13 -20.48 -0.45
C GLY A 113 -4.93 -21.17 -1.56
N GLY A 114 -4.81 -20.71 -2.82
CA GLY A 114 -5.45 -21.37 -3.96
C GLY A 114 -6.96 -21.12 -4.12
N ARG A 115 -7.55 -20.21 -3.35
CA ARG A 115 -8.95 -19.80 -3.58
C ARG A 115 -9.09 -19.15 -4.95
N PRO A 116 -10.10 -19.51 -5.76
CA PRO A 116 -10.29 -18.94 -7.08
C PRO A 116 -10.61 -17.46 -6.95
N TYR A 117 -9.62 -16.61 -7.25
CA TYR A 117 -9.91 -15.24 -7.64
C TYR A 117 -10.70 -15.27 -8.95
N LEU A 118 -11.84 -14.58 -9.00
CA LEU A 118 -12.30 -14.01 -10.27
C LEU A 118 -11.13 -13.22 -10.85
N PRO A 119 -10.85 -13.34 -12.15
CA PRO A 119 -9.56 -12.99 -12.75
C PRO A 119 -9.12 -11.61 -12.26
N LEU A 120 -7.98 -11.58 -11.58
CA LEU A 120 -7.24 -10.37 -11.27
C LEU A 120 -7.03 -9.66 -12.62
N ALA A 121 -7.89 -8.68 -12.93
CA ALA A 121 -7.84 -7.98 -14.19
C ALA A 121 -6.67 -7.00 -14.13
N VAL A 122 -5.47 -7.49 -14.38
CA VAL A 122 -4.29 -6.62 -14.37
C VAL A 122 -4.26 -5.83 -15.68
N PHE A 123 -5.03 -4.75 -15.73
CA PHE A 123 -5.05 -3.84 -16.88
C PHE A 123 -3.68 -3.20 -17.07
N GLY A 124 -3.25 -3.12 -18.33
CA GLY A 124 -2.07 -2.36 -18.73
C GLY A 124 -2.55 -1.12 -19.43
N CYS A 125 -2.04 0.03 -19.02
CA CYS A 125 -2.07 1.20 -19.88
C CYS A 125 -1.07 0.91 -21.00
N HIS A 126 -1.59 0.67 -22.21
CA HIS A 126 -0.82 0.77 -23.45
C HIS A 126 -0.64 2.23 -23.82
#